data_AF-A0A0M2SXY7-F1
#
_entry.id   AF-A0A0M2SXY7-F1
#
_cell.length_a   1.000
_cell.length_b   1.000
_cell.length_c   1.000
_cell.angle_alpha   90.00
_cell.angle_beta   90.00
_cell.angle_gamma   90.00
#
_symmetry.space_group_name_H-M   'P 1'
#
loop_
_entity.id
_entity.type
_entity.pdbx_description
1 polymer ?
#
loop_
_entity_poly.entity_id
_entity_poly.type
_entity_poly.pdbx_seq_one_letter_code
_entity_poly.pdbx_strand_id
1 'polypeptide(L)'
;MKKRLSAFEISLAGMFVAMMAVGANITAIAPFMIVGGVPITLQTFFAILAGAVLGSRLGTISMAVYAFVGLAGAPIFARFGGGISTIVSPTFGFIVSFIIVAFVVGKIVERKQTLSTYIIGSLAGLAINYFFGTNWMYFAYKLWAAAPEGFTYGMAWLWMAAPLPKDIALTIGAAVFAHRFDRSVLSRSQLRNHKRTA
;
A
#
# COMPACT_ATOMS: atom_id res chain seq x y z
N MET A 1 3.78 -27.79 10.27
CA MET A 1 3.04 -27.23 11.43
C MET A 1 2.37 -25.92 11.03
N LYS A 2 1.03 -25.80 11.10
CA LYS A 2 0.33 -24.53 10.87
C LYS A 2 0.70 -23.55 12.00
N LYS A 3 1.60 -22.59 11.73
CA LYS A 3 1.91 -21.52 12.67
C LYS A 3 0.69 -20.63 12.87
N ARG A 4 0.03 -20.80 14.01
CA ARG A 4 -1.02 -19.88 14.49
C ARG A 4 -0.40 -18.50 14.66
N LEU A 5 -1.14 -17.46 14.26
CA LEU A 5 -0.74 -16.07 14.50
C LEU A 5 -0.75 -15.80 16.00
N SER A 6 0.31 -15.21 16.53
CA SER A 6 0.35 -14.77 17.93
C SER A 6 -0.48 -13.50 18.12
N ALA A 7 -0.95 -13.25 19.35
CA ALA A 7 -1.67 -12.02 19.68
C ALA A 7 -0.86 -10.76 19.31
N PHE A 8 0.46 -10.82 19.47
CA PHE A 8 1.37 -9.75 19.10
C PHE A 8 1.39 -9.48 17.58
N GLU A 9 1.43 -10.52 16.75
CA GLU A 9 1.39 -10.39 15.28
C GLU A 9 0.05 -9.81 14.80
N ILE A 10 -1.05 -10.24 15.44
CA ILE A 10 -2.38 -9.71 15.17
C ILE A 10 -2.44 -8.21 15.50
N SER A 11 -1.90 -7.80 16.65
CA SER A 11 -1.83 -6.39 17.04
C SER A 11 -0.99 -5.57 16.05
N LEU A 12 0.17 -6.07 15.59
CA LEU A 12 0.96 -5.37 14.56
C LEU A 12 0.19 -5.23 13.25
N ALA A 13 -0.47 -6.28 12.80
CA ALA A 13 -1.27 -6.21 11.59
C ALA A 13 -2.40 -5.18 11.72
N GLY A 14 -3.10 -5.17 12.86
CA GLY A 14 -4.13 -4.19 13.18
C GLY A 14 -3.61 -2.74 13.19
N MET A 15 -2.42 -2.50 13.76
CA MET A 15 -1.81 -1.16 13.74
C MET A 15 -1.51 -0.70 12.30
N PHE A 16 -1.01 -1.57 11.43
CA PHE A 16 -0.75 -1.22 10.03
C PHE A 16 -2.04 -0.98 9.24
N VAL A 17 -3.12 -1.71 9.54
CA VAL A 17 -4.44 -1.44 8.98
C VAL A 17 -4.93 -0.05 9.41
N ALA A 18 -4.79 0.30 10.69
CA ALA A 18 -5.18 1.62 11.20
C ALA A 18 -4.36 2.76 10.57
N MET A 19 -3.03 2.60 10.48
CA MET A 19 -2.16 3.58 9.82
C MET A 19 -2.51 3.74 8.34
N MET A 20 -2.81 2.64 7.64
CA MET A 20 -3.28 2.68 6.25
C MET A 20 -4.60 3.45 6.13
N ALA A 21 -5.57 3.19 7.02
CA ALA A 21 -6.86 3.88 7.03
C ALA A 21 -6.72 5.39 7.25
N VAL A 22 -5.85 5.79 8.19
CA VAL A 22 -5.50 7.20 8.41
C VAL A 22 -4.82 7.78 7.17
N GLY A 23 -3.84 7.08 6.61
CA GLY A 23 -3.10 7.50 5.42
C GLY A 23 -3.96 7.65 4.16
N ALA A 24 -5.01 6.83 4.03
CA ALA A 24 -6.02 6.95 2.98
C ALA A 24 -6.83 8.23 3.09
N ASN A 25 -7.10 8.69 4.31
CA ASN A 25 -8.03 9.78 4.59
C ASN A 25 -7.36 11.13 4.84
N ILE A 26 -6.03 11.24 4.81
CA ILE A 26 -5.32 12.54 4.89
C ILE A 26 -5.79 13.50 3.79
N THR A 27 -6.15 12.99 2.61
CA THR A 27 -6.71 13.80 1.51
C THR A 27 -8.08 14.38 1.79
N ALA A 28 -8.84 13.84 2.76
CA ALA A 28 -10.12 14.42 3.14
C ALA A 28 -9.97 15.82 3.77
N ILE A 29 -8.76 16.15 4.27
CA ILE A 29 -8.46 17.45 4.88
C ILE A 29 -7.95 18.47 3.85
N ALA A 30 -7.53 18.01 2.66
CA ALA A 30 -6.95 18.85 1.59
C ALA A 30 -7.56 18.53 0.21
N PRO A 31 -8.76 19.04 -0.11
CA PRO A 31 -9.48 18.72 -1.35
C PRO A 31 -8.76 19.12 -2.64
N PHE A 32 -7.81 20.06 -2.57
CA PHE A 32 -6.98 20.50 -3.71
C PHE A 32 -5.96 19.44 -4.16
N MET A 33 -5.82 18.34 -3.41
CA MET A 33 -4.90 17.25 -3.71
C MET A 33 -5.52 16.13 -4.58
N ILE A 34 -6.36 16.50 -5.54
CA ILE A 34 -7.01 15.57 -6.48
C ILE A 34 -6.57 15.93 -7.89
N VAL A 35 -5.89 14.99 -8.56
CA VAL A 35 -5.51 15.16 -9.97
C VAL A 35 -6.10 14.00 -10.76
N GLY A 36 -6.92 14.29 -11.78
CA GLY A 36 -7.55 13.27 -12.61
C GLY A 36 -8.47 12.31 -11.84
N GLY A 37 -9.16 12.80 -10.80
CA GLY A 37 -10.03 11.97 -9.96
C GLY A 37 -9.31 11.08 -8.95
N VAL A 38 -7.97 11.05 -8.95
CA VAL A 38 -7.18 10.26 -7.98
C VAL A 38 -6.75 11.12 -6.79
N PRO A 39 -7.14 10.77 -5.55
CA PRO A 39 -6.67 11.47 -4.36
C PRO A 39 -5.18 11.18 -4.10
N ILE A 40 -4.40 12.21 -3.79
CA ILE A 40 -2.99 12.07 -3.40
C ILE A 40 -2.88 11.57 -1.95
N THR A 41 -2.95 10.26 -1.73
CA THR A 41 -2.92 9.67 -0.38
C THR A 41 -1.52 9.26 0.10
N LEU A 42 -1.41 8.81 1.36
CA LEU A 42 -0.22 8.12 1.90
C LEU A 42 -0.35 6.58 1.84
N GLN A 43 -1.33 6.04 1.10
CA GLN A 43 -1.60 4.60 1.12
C GLN A 43 -0.42 3.79 0.57
N THR A 44 0.15 4.19 -0.56
CA THR A 44 1.32 3.54 -1.16
C THR A 44 2.49 3.46 -0.18
N PHE A 45 2.73 4.53 0.59
CA PHE A 45 3.75 4.58 1.64
C PHE A 45 3.52 3.51 2.71
N PHE A 46 2.30 3.41 3.24
CA PHE A 46 1.98 2.43 4.29
C PHE A 46 1.97 0.98 3.76
N ALA A 47 1.58 0.74 2.51
CA ALA A 47 1.66 -0.58 1.90
C ALA A 47 3.11 -1.07 1.77
N ILE A 48 4.01 -0.18 1.30
CA ILE A 48 5.44 -0.45 1.22
C ILE A 48 6.01 -0.68 2.62
N LEU A 49 5.67 0.19 3.57
CA LEU A 49 6.16 0.09 4.94
C LEU A 49 5.70 -1.21 5.62
N ALA A 50 4.47 -1.66 5.36
CA ALA A 50 3.94 -2.92 5.86
C ALA A 50 4.79 -4.10 5.38
N GLY A 51 5.08 -4.17 4.08
CA GLY A 51 5.97 -5.21 3.54
C GLY A 51 7.39 -5.11 4.10
N ALA A 52 7.96 -3.91 4.15
CA ALA A 52 9.34 -3.69 4.58
C ALA A 52 9.58 -3.98 6.07
N VAL A 53 8.61 -3.65 6.94
CA VAL A 53 8.74 -3.80 8.40
C VAL A 53 8.23 -5.16 8.88
N LEU A 54 7.01 -5.54 8.46
CA LEU A 54 6.37 -6.77 8.92
C LEU A 54 6.85 -8.03 8.17
N GLY A 55 7.47 -7.85 7.01
CA GLY A 55 7.83 -8.93 6.10
C GLY A 55 6.68 -9.32 5.17
N SER A 56 6.96 -10.28 4.28
CA SER A 56 6.07 -10.68 3.20
C SER A 56 4.76 -11.28 3.72
N ARG A 57 4.81 -12.09 4.79
CA ARG A 57 3.62 -12.76 5.31
C ARG A 57 2.67 -11.80 6.03
N LEU A 58 3.16 -11.11 7.06
CA LEU A 58 2.33 -10.22 7.89
C LEU A 58 1.95 -8.93 7.17
N GLY A 59 2.83 -8.39 6.31
CA GLY A 59 2.51 -7.23 5.47
C GLY A 59 1.34 -7.51 4.54
N THR A 60 1.37 -8.64 3.82
CA THR A 60 0.28 -9.08 2.95
C THR A 60 -1.01 -9.32 3.71
N ILE A 61 -0.96 -9.99 4.87
CA ILE A 61 -2.14 -10.18 5.72
C ILE A 61 -2.74 -8.83 6.13
N SER A 62 -1.91 -7.87 6.53
CA SER A 62 -2.38 -6.53 6.94
C SER A 62 -3.09 -5.81 5.80
N MET A 63 -2.52 -5.81 4.60
CA MET A 63 -3.14 -5.16 3.43
C MET A 63 -4.42 -5.89 2.98
N ALA A 64 -4.45 -7.22 3.09
CA ALA A 64 -5.66 -7.99 2.81
C ALA A 64 -6.77 -7.67 3.82
N VAL A 65 -6.45 -7.60 5.13
CA VAL A 65 -7.41 -7.21 6.17
C VAL A 65 -7.93 -5.80 5.90
N TYR A 66 -7.08 -4.84 5.55
CA TYR A 66 -7.50 -3.50 5.15
C TYR A 66 -8.52 -3.54 3.99
N ALA A 67 -8.24 -4.29 2.93
CA ALA A 67 -9.15 -4.42 1.80
C ALA A 67 -10.50 -5.06 2.23
N PHE A 68 -10.48 -6.16 2.97
CA PHE A 68 -11.71 -6.85 3.37
C PHE A 68 -12.55 -6.05 4.38
N VAL A 69 -11.92 -5.37 5.34
CA VAL A 69 -12.63 -4.52 6.31
C VAL A 69 -13.30 -3.34 5.60
N GLY A 70 -12.61 -2.72 4.64
CA GLY A 70 -13.20 -1.64 3.85
C GLY A 70 -14.34 -2.15 2.97
N LEU A 71 -14.18 -3.32 2.32
CA LEU A 71 -15.25 -3.95 1.54
C LEU A 71 -16.47 -4.37 2.37
N ALA A 72 -16.25 -4.76 3.63
CA ALA A 72 -17.32 -5.09 4.57
C ALA A 72 -18.16 -3.85 4.99
N GLY A 73 -17.74 -2.64 4.62
CA GLY A 73 -18.50 -1.41 4.82
C GLY A 73 -17.85 -0.39 5.75
N ALA A 74 -16.67 -0.68 6.31
CA ALA A 74 -15.98 0.29 7.15
C ALA A 74 -15.48 1.48 6.28
N PRO A 75 -15.66 2.73 6.72
CA PRO A 75 -15.28 3.93 5.96
C PRO A 75 -13.76 4.21 6.07
N ILE A 76 -12.94 3.24 5.70
CA ILE A 76 -11.47 3.28 5.84
C ILE A 76 -10.72 3.48 4.52
N PHE A 77 -11.44 3.44 3.39
CA PHE A 77 -10.86 3.83 2.11
C PHE A 77 -10.81 5.36 2.01
N ALA A 78 -10.12 5.86 0.99
CA ALA A 78 -9.93 7.29 0.79
C ALA A 78 -11.29 8.02 0.71
N ARG A 79 -11.35 9.23 1.27
CA ARG A 79 -12.59 10.05 1.41
C ARG A 79 -13.69 9.37 2.24
N PHE A 80 -13.31 8.61 3.25
CA PHE A 80 -14.20 7.83 4.10
C PHE A 80 -15.10 6.87 3.31
N GLY A 81 -14.59 6.41 2.16
CA GLY A 81 -15.24 5.40 1.34
C GLY A 81 -15.18 4.02 1.99
N GLY A 82 -16.11 3.16 1.57
CA GLY A 82 -16.23 1.79 2.06
C GLY A 82 -17.36 1.06 1.33
N GLY A 83 -17.45 -0.24 1.59
CA GLY A 83 -18.47 -1.12 1.05
C GLY A 83 -18.12 -1.72 -0.31
N ILE A 84 -18.95 -2.67 -0.73
CA ILE A 84 -18.74 -3.45 -1.95
C ILE A 84 -18.84 -2.64 -3.23
N SER A 85 -19.57 -1.51 -3.20
CA SER A 85 -19.63 -0.53 -4.28
C SER A 85 -18.26 0.08 -4.59
N THR A 86 -17.30 0.03 -3.67
CA THR A 86 -15.94 0.50 -3.94
C THR A 86 -15.26 -0.32 -5.05
N ILE A 87 -15.66 -1.58 -5.28
CA ILE A 87 -15.08 -2.43 -6.32
C ILE A 87 -15.24 -1.79 -7.71
N VAL A 88 -16.36 -1.13 -7.97
CA VAL A 88 -16.58 -0.44 -9.27
C VAL A 88 -15.86 0.90 -9.36
N SER A 89 -15.18 1.36 -8.30
CA SER A 89 -14.37 2.58 -8.35
C SER A 89 -13.18 2.42 -9.30
N PRO A 90 -12.86 3.43 -10.13
CA PRO A 90 -11.63 3.46 -10.92
C PRO A 90 -10.35 3.35 -10.09
N THR A 91 -10.39 3.71 -8.81
CA THR A 91 -9.23 3.68 -7.91
C THR A 91 -9.08 2.38 -7.11
N PHE A 92 -10.03 1.44 -7.22
CA PHE A 92 -10.01 0.20 -6.43
C PHE A 92 -8.80 -0.69 -6.74
N GLY A 93 -8.31 -0.65 -7.99
CA GLY A 93 -7.11 -1.38 -8.38
C GLY A 93 -5.87 -1.07 -7.54
N PHE A 94 -5.77 0.15 -6.98
CA PHE A 94 -4.70 0.51 -6.06
C PHE A 94 -4.81 -0.20 -4.70
N ILE A 95 -6.04 -0.45 -4.24
CA ILE A 95 -6.26 -1.20 -2.99
C ILE A 95 -5.82 -2.66 -3.15
N VAL A 96 -6.14 -3.26 -4.30
CA VAL A 96 -5.74 -4.64 -4.62
C VAL A 96 -4.23 -4.74 -4.79
N SER A 97 -3.60 -3.76 -5.45
CA SER A 97 -2.15 -3.77 -5.63
C SER A 97 -1.39 -3.66 -4.32
N PHE A 98 -1.90 -2.97 -3.28
CA PHE A 98 -1.23 -2.89 -1.97
C PHE A 98 -0.91 -4.27 -1.37
N ILE A 99 -1.75 -5.27 -1.61
CA ILE A 99 -1.54 -6.65 -1.15
C ILE A 99 -0.29 -7.25 -1.82
N ILE A 100 -0.17 -7.06 -3.14
CA ILE A 100 0.97 -7.52 -3.95
C ILE A 100 2.23 -6.74 -3.59
N VAL A 101 2.11 -5.42 -3.41
CA VAL A 101 3.21 -4.54 -3.01
C VAL A 101 3.80 -5.00 -1.69
N ALA A 102 2.98 -5.19 -0.66
CA ALA A 102 3.48 -5.64 0.64
C ALA A 102 4.17 -7.01 0.56
N PHE A 103 3.66 -7.92 -0.27
CA PHE A 103 4.29 -9.22 -0.49
C PHE A 103 5.68 -9.08 -1.14
N VAL A 104 5.76 -8.36 -2.27
CA VAL A 104 6.99 -8.23 -3.06
C VAL A 104 8.06 -7.45 -2.30
N VAL A 105 7.70 -6.31 -1.71
CA VAL A 105 8.61 -5.52 -0.88
C VAL A 105 9.16 -6.37 0.26
N GLY A 106 8.27 -7.06 0.99
CA GLY A 106 8.68 -7.94 2.09
C GLY A 106 9.60 -9.06 1.63
N LYS A 107 9.31 -9.72 0.51
CA LYS A 107 10.14 -10.79 -0.05
C LYS A 107 11.53 -10.31 -0.46
N ILE A 108 11.63 -9.10 -1.00
CA ILE A 108 12.92 -8.52 -1.39
C ILE A 108 13.73 -8.20 -0.12
N VAL A 109 13.14 -7.51 0.85
CA VAL A 109 13.77 -7.11 2.11
C VAL A 109 14.21 -8.32 2.96
N GLU A 110 13.43 -9.41 2.97
CA GLU A 110 13.75 -10.64 3.69
C GLU A 110 15.02 -11.33 3.18
N ARG A 111 15.41 -11.12 1.91
CA ARG A 111 16.63 -11.72 1.36
C ARG A 111 17.89 -11.15 2.00
N LYS A 112 17.96 -9.82 2.12
CA LYS A 112 19.10 -9.08 2.66
C LYS A 112 18.59 -7.80 3.31
N GLN A 113 18.90 -7.59 4.59
CA GLN A 113 18.44 -6.39 5.33
C GLN A 113 19.41 -5.19 5.13
N THR A 114 19.81 -4.92 3.89
CA THR A 114 20.66 -3.76 3.55
C THR A 114 19.80 -2.61 3.04
N LEU A 115 20.28 -1.37 3.20
CA LEU A 115 19.56 -0.18 2.73
C LEU A 115 19.20 -0.28 1.23
N SER A 116 20.10 -0.80 0.41
CA SER A 116 19.85 -1.01 -1.02
C SER A 116 18.66 -1.93 -1.28
N THR A 117 18.52 -3.02 -0.51
CA THR A 117 17.41 -3.95 -0.66
C THR A 117 16.08 -3.32 -0.23
N TYR A 118 16.08 -2.50 0.83
CA TYR A 118 14.91 -1.70 1.20
C TYR A 118 14.52 -0.72 0.07
N ILE A 119 15.47 0.02 -0.49
CA ILE A 119 15.18 0.99 -1.57
C ILE A 119 14.68 0.29 -2.84
N ILE A 120 15.37 -0.76 -3.29
CA ILE A 120 14.99 -1.52 -4.50
C ILE A 120 13.62 -2.17 -4.29
N GLY A 121 13.39 -2.78 -3.14
CA GLY A 121 12.11 -3.40 -2.80
C GLY A 121 10.98 -2.38 -2.84
N SER A 122 11.15 -1.24 -2.18
CA SER A 122 10.16 -0.15 -2.15
C SER A 122 9.87 0.43 -3.53
N LEU A 123 10.90 0.69 -4.36
CA LEU A 123 10.71 1.18 -5.72
C LEU A 123 10.02 0.15 -6.64
N ALA A 124 10.34 -1.14 -6.50
CA ALA A 124 9.64 -2.22 -7.19
C ALA A 124 8.16 -2.28 -6.76
N GLY A 125 7.89 -2.10 -5.46
CA GLY A 125 6.54 -1.97 -4.93
C GLY A 125 5.79 -0.78 -5.54
N LEU A 126 6.41 0.39 -5.63
CA LEU A 126 5.82 1.56 -6.27
C LEU A 126 5.46 1.28 -7.75
N ALA A 127 6.38 0.66 -8.50
CA ALA A 127 6.15 0.30 -9.89
C ALA A 127 4.98 -0.68 -10.07
N ILE A 128 4.90 -1.71 -9.21
CA ILE A 128 3.78 -2.65 -9.16
C ILE A 128 2.48 -1.91 -8.86
N ASN A 129 2.48 -1.03 -7.87
CA ASN A 129 1.29 -0.26 -7.49
C ASN A 129 0.74 0.53 -8.68
N TYR A 130 1.61 1.28 -9.35
CA TYR A 130 1.25 2.09 -10.51
C TYR A 130 0.81 1.22 -11.68
N PHE A 131 1.49 0.09 -11.93
CA PHE A 131 1.11 -0.81 -13.01
C PHE A 131 -0.30 -1.37 -12.81
N PHE A 132 -0.59 -2.01 -11.68
CA PHE A 132 -1.90 -2.63 -11.44
C PHE A 132 -3.00 -1.59 -11.24
N GLY A 133 -2.74 -0.52 -10.48
CA GLY A 133 -3.72 0.53 -10.22
C GLY A 133 -4.10 1.31 -11.48
N THR A 134 -3.13 1.68 -12.31
CA THR A 134 -3.40 2.45 -13.55
C THR A 134 -4.10 1.60 -14.60
N ASN A 135 -3.73 0.32 -14.73
CA ASN A 135 -4.43 -0.58 -15.66
C ASN A 135 -5.89 -0.80 -15.23
N TRP A 136 -6.15 -1.02 -13.94
CA TRP A 136 -7.52 -1.09 -13.43
C TRP A 136 -8.30 0.19 -13.72
N MET A 137 -7.71 1.35 -13.41
CA MET A 137 -8.32 2.65 -13.66
C MET A 137 -8.68 2.85 -15.13
N TYR A 138 -7.78 2.48 -16.04
CA TYR A 138 -8.04 2.54 -17.47
C TYR A 138 -9.24 1.68 -17.88
N PHE A 139 -9.28 0.41 -17.48
CA PHE A 139 -10.40 -0.48 -17.80
C PHE A 139 -11.71 -0.03 -17.15
N ALA A 140 -11.64 0.50 -15.93
CA ALA A 140 -12.82 1.03 -15.25
C ALA A 140 -13.46 2.17 -16.03
N TYR A 141 -12.68 3.19 -16.41
CA TYR A 141 -13.15 4.30 -17.23
C TYR A 141 -13.58 3.90 -18.64
N LYS A 142 -13.04 2.81 -19.18
CA LYS A 142 -13.42 2.33 -20.50
C LYS A 142 -14.72 1.53 -20.52
N LEU A 143 -15.00 0.79 -19.44
CA LEU A 143 -16.04 -0.24 -19.43
C LEU A 143 -17.26 0.12 -18.58
N TRP A 144 -17.10 0.81 -17.44
CA TRP A 144 -18.22 1.01 -16.51
C TRP A 144 -18.25 2.35 -15.76
N ALA A 145 -17.16 3.13 -15.77
CA ALA A 145 -17.10 4.45 -15.14
C ALA A 145 -17.14 5.57 -16.18
N ALA A 146 -17.78 6.69 -15.86
CA ALA A 146 -17.83 7.84 -16.75
C ALA A 146 -16.44 8.46 -16.93
N ALA A 147 -15.98 8.56 -18.18
CA ALA A 147 -14.69 9.12 -18.55
C ALA A 147 -14.86 10.41 -19.37
N PRO A 148 -13.87 11.32 -19.36
CA PRO A 148 -13.85 12.47 -20.27
C PRO A 148 -13.90 12.02 -21.74
N GLU A 149 -14.48 12.84 -22.60
CA GLU A 149 -14.45 12.60 -24.05
C GLU A 149 -13.00 12.45 -24.53
N GLY A 150 -12.73 11.37 -25.28
CA GLY A 150 -11.39 11.06 -25.78
C GLY A 150 -10.43 10.47 -24.73
N PHE A 151 -10.92 9.90 -23.62
CA PHE A 151 -10.06 9.25 -22.63
C PHE A 151 -9.19 8.13 -23.24
N THR A 152 -7.88 8.29 -23.16
CA THR A 152 -6.89 7.33 -23.69
C THR A 152 -6.06 6.69 -22.58
N TYR A 153 -5.39 5.58 -22.90
CA TYR A 153 -4.43 4.95 -21.99
C TYR A 153 -3.30 5.90 -21.58
N GLY A 154 -2.85 6.76 -22.50
CA GLY A 154 -1.85 7.80 -22.22
C GLY A 154 -2.35 8.81 -21.17
N MET A 155 -3.63 9.21 -21.24
CA MET A 155 -4.22 10.10 -20.23
C MET A 155 -4.24 9.48 -18.83
N ALA A 156 -4.53 8.18 -18.72
CA ALA A 156 -4.50 7.48 -17.43
C ALA A 156 -3.11 7.55 -16.79
N TRP A 157 -2.03 7.35 -17.57
CA TRP A 157 -0.65 7.47 -17.09
C TRP A 157 -0.22 8.91 -16.83
N LEU A 158 -0.70 9.87 -17.63
CA LEU A 158 -0.45 11.30 -17.39
C LEU A 158 -1.05 11.77 -16.06
N TRP A 159 -2.22 11.27 -15.67
CA TRP A 159 -2.78 11.57 -14.34
C TRP A 159 -1.90 11.07 -13.21
N MET A 160 -1.17 9.96 -13.43
CA MET A 160 -0.23 9.40 -12.47
C MET A 160 1.11 10.13 -12.42
N ALA A 161 1.43 10.97 -13.40
CA ALA A 161 2.63 11.81 -13.35
C ALA A 161 2.57 12.85 -12.22
N ALA A 162 1.39 13.36 -11.89
CA ALA A 162 1.22 14.34 -10.80
C ALA A 162 1.53 13.78 -9.39
N PRO A 163 1.01 12.61 -8.97
CA PRO A 163 1.39 12.00 -7.69
C PRO A 163 2.78 11.33 -7.70
N LEU A 164 3.42 11.15 -8.85
CA LEU A 164 4.68 10.40 -8.93
C LEU A 164 5.84 11.03 -8.13
N PRO A 165 6.12 12.35 -8.19
CA PRO A 165 7.22 12.93 -7.41
C PRO A 165 7.05 12.71 -5.91
N LYS A 166 5.83 12.91 -5.39
CA LYS A 166 5.54 12.70 -3.96
C LYS A 166 5.63 11.22 -3.58
N ASP A 167 5.16 10.31 -4.43
CA ASP A 167 5.23 8.88 -4.16
C ASP A 167 6.68 8.35 -4.21
N ILE A 168 7.53 8.85 -5.11
CA ILE A 168 8.96 8.50 -5.11
C ILE A 168 9.63 8.98 -3.82
N ALA A 169 9.41 10.23 -3.42
CA ALA A 169 9.99 10.80 -2.20
C ALA A 169 9.56 10.01 -0.95
N LEU A 170 8.26 9.71 -0.83
CA LEU A 170 7.71 8.92 0.26
C LEU A 170 8.20 7.47 0.24
N THR A 171 8.32 6.86 -0.93
CA THR A 171 8.84 5.49 -1.11
C THR A 171 10.28 5.37 -0.62
N ILE A 172 11.13 6.33 -0.96
CA ILE A 172 12.51 6.40 -0.46
C ILE A 172 12.51 6.66 1.06
N GLY A 173 11.66 7.58 1.53
CA GLY A 173 11.48 7.84 2.96
C GLY A 173 11.07 6.59 3.75
N ALA A 174 10.11 5.81 3.24
CA ALA A 174 9.69 4.53 3.82
C ALA A 174 10.84 3.53 3.86
N ALA A 175 11.61 3.41 2.78
CA ALA A 175 12.76 2.50 2.72
C ALA A 175 13.81 2.84 3.78
N VAL A 176 14.17 4.12 3.90
CA VAL A 176 15.15 4.60 4.89
C VAL A 176 14.60 4.43 6.31
N PHE A 177 13.34 4.78 6.55
CA PHE A 177 12.68 4.63 7.84
C PHE A 177 12.63 3.16 8.27
N ALA A 178 12.18 2.26 7.39
CA ALA A 178 12.12 0.83 7.66
C ALA A 178 13.51 0.24 7.96
N HIS A 179 14.53 0.63 7.20
CA HIS A 179 15.90 0.19 7.44
C HIS A 179 16.42 0.65 8.81
N ARG A 180 16.16 1.92 9.18
CA ARG A 180 16.52 2.44 10.50
C ARG A 180 15.75 1.73 11.62
N PHE A 181 14.45 1.52 11.44
CA PHE A 181 13.59 0.84 12.41
C PHE A 181 14.06 -0.60 12.70
N ASP A 182 14.48 -1.32 11.65
CA ASP A 182 15.03 -2.67 11.78
C ASP A 182 16.34 -2.70 12.59
N ARG A 183 17.24 -1.73 12.35
CA ARG A 183 18.49 -1.61 13.12
C ARG A 183 18.29 -1.15 14.56
N SER A 184 17.37 -0.23 14.82
CA SER A 184 17.20 0.41 16.13
C SER A 184 16.27 -0.36 17.07
N VAL A 185 15.16 -0.89 16.56
CA VAL A 185 14.05 -1.42 17.39
C VAL A 185 13.87 -2.93 17.23
N LEU A 186 14.02 -3.48 16.02
CA LEU A 186 13.85 -4.92 15.78
C LEU A 186 15.07 -5.76 16.20
N SER A 187 16.27 -5.16 16.20
CA SER A 187 17.49 -5.79 16.73
C SER A 187 17.38 -6.16 18.23
N ARG A 188 16.51 -5.47 18.99
CA ARG A 188 16.34 -5.64 20.45
C ARG A 188 15.00 -6.24 20.88
N SER A 189 14.00 -6.32 19.99
CA SER A 189 12.65 -6.81 20.35
C SER A 189 12.37 -8.25 19.89
N GLN A 190 11.37 -8.87 20.54
CA GLN A 190 10.87 -10.25 20.32
C GLN A 190 10.58 -10.63 18.85
N LEU A 191 10.52 -9.67 17.93
CA LEU A 191 10.33 -9.84 16.49
C LEU A 191 11.43 -10.69 15.81
N ARG A 192 12.67 -10.66 16.31
CA ARG A 192 13.78 -11.46 15.74
C ARG A 192 13.65 -12.96 16.02
N ASN A 193 13.05 -13.34 17.16
CA ASN A 193 12.83 -14.74 17.52
C ASN A 193 11.67 -15.37 16.74
N HIS A 194 10.67 -14.58 16.31
CA HIS A 194 9.62 -15.05 15.39
C HIS A 194 10.13 -15.19 13.95
N LYS A 195 10.97 -14.27 13.45
CA LYS A 195 11.60 -14.38 12.12
C LYS A 195 12.56 -15.58 11.99
N ARG A 196 13.22 -16.01 13.08
CA ARG A 196 14.15 -17.17 13.07
C ARG A 196 13.47 -18.53 13.20
N THR A 197 12.25 -18.57 13.74
CA THR A 197 11.51 -19.82 13.89
C THR A 197 10.53 -20.05 12.73
N ALA A 198 10.29 -19.04 11.87
CA ALA A 198 9.36 -19.07 10.74
C ALA A 198 10.09 -19.35 9.42
#